data_AF-A0AA46ZX40-F1
#
_entry.id   AF-A0AA46ZX40-F1
#
_cell.length_a   1.000
_cell.length_b   1.000
_cell.length_c   1.000
_cell.angle_alpha   90.00
_cell.angle_beta   90.00
_cell.angle_gamma   90.00
#
_symmetry.space_group_name_H-M   'P 1'
#
loop_
_entity.id
_entity.type
_entity.pdbx_description
1 polymer ?
#
loop_
_entity_poly.entity_id
_entity_poly.type
_entity_poly.pdbx_seq_one_letter_code
_entity_poly.pdbx_strand_id
1 'polypeptide(L)'
;MTDCSTLIMANHPDLLRRLLQHFSEEYTLNDGRTPWFVLRSCVSSPRLTDVYVKNFDPEGCAQVGDSFLDKHTMLADRPQRTYGVSLEQWSQISSSITAVETFAFRDETVSRIQVWPFDPLSLAPEAMKIAVAASYTTLELVREPRIVGAINDLLREYNVQVDPDER
;
A
#
# COMPACT_ATOMS: atom_id res chain seq x y z
N MET A 1 12.75 18.03 -21.41
CA MET A 1 11.38 17.48 -21.55
C MET A 1 11.51 15.99 -21.41
N THR A 2 11.60 15.55 -20.18
CA THR A 2 11.74 14.14 -19.84
C THR A 2 10.32 13.58 -19.80
N ASP A 3 10.15 12.47 -20.50
CA ASP A 3 8.87 11.89 -20.79
C ASP A 3 8.22 11.40 -19.49
N CYS A 4 7.06 11.95 -19.13
CA CYS A 4 6.28 11.59 -17.95
C CYS A 4 5.61 10.19 -18.10
N SER A 5 6.22 9.29 -18.88
CA SER A 5 5.50 8.26 -19.63
C SER A 5 5.70 6.83 -19.14
N THR A 6 6.61 6.56 -18.19
CA THR A 6 6.83 5.19 -17.72
C THR A 6 6.38 5.01 -16.28
N LEU A 7 5.07 4.81 -16.10
CA LEU A 7 4.53 4.23 -14.87
C LEU A 7 5.31 2.93 -14.56
N ILE A 8 5.94 2.86 -13.39
CA ILE A 8 6.68 1.69 -12.93
C ILE A 8 5.71 0.79 -12.19
N MET A 9 5.66 -0.48 -12.58
CA MET A 9 4.83 -1.46 -11.88
C MET A 9 5.36 -1.71 -10.46
N ALA A 10 4.46 -1.79 -9.48
CA ALA A 10 4.83 -2.00 -8.08
C ALA A 10 5.52 -3.35 -7.82
N ASN A 11 5.42 -4.31 -8.74
CA ASN A 11 6.15 -5.58 -8.70
C ASN A 11 7.41 -5.61 -9.58
N HIS A 12 7.88 -4.46 -10.08
CA HIS A 12 9.10 -4.43 -10.87
C HIS A 12 10.31 -4.85 -10.01
N PRO A 13 11.19 -5.78 -10.45
CA PRO A 13 12.30 -6.29 -9.64
C PRO A 13 13.29 -5.20 -9.20
N ASP A 14 13.55 -4.21 -10.07
CA ASP A 14 14.41 -3.04 -9.76
C ASP A 14 13.63 -1.78 -9.33
N LEU A 15 12.43 -1.91 -8.73
CA LEU A 15 11.55 -0.78 -8.41
C LEU A 15 12.28 0.36 -7.69
N LEU A 16 12.96 0.06 -6.57
CA LEU A 16 13.63 1.06 -5.75
C LEU A 16 14.74 1.79 -6.52
N ARG A 17 15.58 1.03 -7.26
CA ARG A 17 16.67 1.61 -8.05
C ARG A 17 16.15 2.59 -9.09
N ARG A 18 15.08 2.22 -9.81
CA ARG A 18 14.46 3.08 -10.82
C ARG A 18 13.87 4.34 -10.19
N LEU A 19 13.18 4.21 -9.06
CA LEU A 19 12.59 5.36 -8.36
C LEU A 19 13.66 6.36 -7.88
N LEU A 20 14.74 5.86 -7.27
CA LEU A 20 15.82 6.73 -6.80
C LEU A 20 16.51 7.48 -7.96
N GLN A 21 16.65 6.82 -9.12
CA GLN A 21 17.14 7.49 -10.33
C GLN A 21 16.20 8.62 -10.76
N HIS A 22 14.89 8.35 -10.84
CA HIS A 22 13.89 9.37 -11.20
C HIS A 22 13.80 10.54 -10.22
N PHE A 23 13.85 10.28 -8.91
CA PHE A 23 13.70 11.33 -7.90
C PHE A 23 14.91 12.26 -7.81
N SER A 24 16.12 11.73 -8.03
CA SER A 24 17.36 12.51 -7.94
C SER A 24 17.50 13.62 -8.98
N GLU A 25 16.73 13.54 -10.07
CA GLU A 25 16.86 14.46 -11.22
C GLU A 25 15.79 15.56 -11.23
N GLU A 26 14.58 15.31 -10.70
CA GLU A 26 13.41 16.15 -11.04
C GLU A 26 12.50 16.55 -9.87
N TYR A 27 12.51 15.83 -8.74
CA TYR A 27 11.43 15.96 -7.74
C TYR A 27 11.92 15.89 -6.29
N THR A 28 12.68 16.91 -5.88
CA THR A 28 13.10 17.11 -4.49
C THR A 28 12.57 18.44 -3.94
N LEU A 29 12.03 18.38 -2.72
CA LEU A 29 11.71 19.56 -1.91
C LEU A 29 12.99 20.25 -1.46
N ASN A 30 12.87 21.47 -0.94
CA ASN A 30 14.01 22.26 -0.45
C ASN A 30 14.82 21.56 0.66
N ASP A 31 14.23 20.57 1.35
CA ASP A 31 14.87 19.77 2.38
C ASP A 31 15.43 18.42 1.87
N GLY A 32 15.38 18.19 0.55
CA GLY A 32 15.88 16.99 -0.11
C GLY A 32 14.91 15.81 -0.13
N ARG A 33 13.70 15.94 0.42
CA ARG A 33 12.68 14.87 0.40
C ARG A 33 11.85 14.90 -0.89
N THR A 34 11.35 13.75 -1.32
CA THR A 34 10.42 13.64 -2.45
C THR A 34 8.98 13.58 -1.93
N PRO A 35 8.06 14.39 -2.47
CA PRO A 35 6.66 14.31 -2.09
C PRO A 35 6.04 12.96 -2.48
N TRP A 36 5.22 12.39 -1.59
CA TRP A 36 4.57 11.09 -1.80
C TRP A 36 3.68 11.07 -3.03
N PHE A 37 3.04 12.19 -3.38
CA PHE A 37 2.22 12.26 -4.59
C PHE A 37 3.06 12.01 -5.86
N VAL A 38 4.34 12.42 -5.87
CA VAL A 38 5.26 12.13 -6.99
C VAL A 38 5.54 10.63 -7.06
N LEU A 39 5.85 10.00 -5.92
CA LEU A 39 6.02 8.54 -5.86
C LEU A 39 4.79 7.82 -6.41
N ARG A 40 3.58 8.28 -6.04
CA ARG A 40 2.32 7.71 -6.49
C ARG A 40 2.04 7.95 -7.98
N SER A 41 2.53 9.05 -8.54
CA SER A 41 2.46 9.32 -9.98
C SER A 41 3.42 8.42 -10.78
N CYS A 42 4.52 7.97 -10.18
CA CYS A 42 5.51 7.12 -10.83
C CYS A 42 5.29 5.61 -10.62
N VAL A 43 4.57 5.20 -9.55
CA VAL A 43 4.36 3.78 -9.21
C VAL A 43 2.90 3.39 -9.35
N SER A 44 2.62 2.28 -10.03
CA SER A 44 1.27 1.74 -10.11
C SER A 44 0.73 1.37 -8.73
N SER A 45 -0.50 1.78 -8.38
CA SER A 45 -1.16 1.23 -7.18
C SER A 45 -1.34 -0.28 -7.35
N PRO A 46 -0.90 -1.11 -6.38
CA PRO A 46 -1.14 -2.55 -6.44
C PRO A 46 -2.57 -2.90 -6.02
N ARG A 47 -3.29 -2.02 -5.33
CA ARG A 47 -4.64 -2.30 -4.82
C ARG A 47 -5.68 -2.06 -5.90
N LEU A 48 -6.36 -3.14 -6.32
CA LEU A 48 -7.48 -3.10 -7.27
C LEU A 48 -8.80 -2.87 -6.55
N THR A 49 -9.04 -3.59 -5.45
CA THR A 49 -10.25 -3.46 -4.64
C THR A 49 -10.01 -3.98 -3.22
N ASP A 50 -10.94 -3.66 -2.34
CA ASP A 50 -11.02 -4.24 -1.01
C ASP A 50 -12.31 -5.01 -0.81
N VAL A 51 -12.23 -6.12 -0.08
CA VAL A 51 -13.39 -6.90 0.33
C VAL A 51 -13.27 -7.22 1.81
N TYR A 52 -14.32 -6.95 2.57
CA TYR A 52 -14.40 -7.37 3.96
C TYR A 52 -15.02 -8.76 4.03
N VAL A 53 -14.40 -9.64 4.80
CA VAL A 53 -14.71 -11.08 4.81
C VAL A 53 -14.74 -11.57 6.24
N LYS A 54 -15.62 -12.52 6.54
CA LYS A 54 -15.75 -13.09 7.89
C LYS A 54 -15.07 -14.46 7.99
N ASN A 55 -14.41 -14.72 9.12
CA ASN A 55 -13.72 -15.98 9.44
C ASN A 55 -12.73 -16.42 8.35
N PHE A 56 -12.02 -15.46 7.77
CA PHE A 56 -11.03 -15.73 6.74
C PHE A 56 -9.78 -16.36 7.34
N ASP A 57 -9.30 -17.43 6.70
CA ASP A 57 -8.03 -18.07 7.04
C ASP A 57 -6.87 -17.31 6.37
N PRO A 58 -5.99 -16.66 7.14
CA PRO A 58 -4.88 -15.88 6.59
C PRO A 58 -3.67 -16.72 6.17
N GLU A 59 -3.72 -18.05 6.33
CA GLU A 59 -2.59 -18.91 5.97
C GLU A 59 -2.19 -18.70 4.50
N GLY A 60 -0.89 -18.51 4.26
CA GLY A 60 -0.36 -18.26 2.92
C GLY A 60 -0.69 -16.88 2.33
N CYS A 61 -1.20 -15.92 3.11
CA CYS A 61 -1.45 -14.55 2.65
C CYS A 61 -0.44 -13.55 3.24
N ALA A 62 -0.03 -12.56 2.45
CA ALA A 62 0.79 -11.46 2.95
C ALA A 62 -0.05 -10.48 3.77
N GLN A 63 0.50 -9.93 4.85
CA GLN A 63 -0.08 -8.73 5.46
C GLN A 63 0.24 -7.52 4.58
N VAL A 64 -0.78 -6.71 4.27
CA VAL A 64 -0.67 -5.48 3.48
C VAL A 64 -1.48 -4.37 4.14
N GLY A 65 -1.48 -3.15 3.59
CA GLY A 65 -2.26 -2.03 4.10
C GLY A 65 -1.99 -1.77 5.59
N ASP A 66 -3.06 -1.57 6.37
CA ASP A 66 -2.97 -1.12 7.77
C ASP A 66 -2.22 -2.14 8.64
N SER A 67 -2.40 -3.46 8.41
CA SER A 67 -1.67 -4.48 9.17
C SER A 67 -0.18 -4.52 8.85
N PHE A 68 0.21 -4.23 7.61
CA PHE A 68 1.62 -4.09 7.28
C PHE A 68 2.21 -2.83 7.91
N LEU A 69 1.49 -1.70 7.86
CA LEU A 69 1.90 -0.47 8.51
C LEU A 69 2.03 -0.64 10.03
N ASP A 70 1.04 -1.25 10.68
CA ASP A 70 1.04 -1.55 12.13
C ASP A 70 2.28 -2.36 12.51
N LYS A 71 2.54 -3.45 11.78
CA LYS A 71 3.69 -4.32 12.02
C LYS A 71 5.04 -3.60 11.94
N HIS A 72 5.17 -2.58 11.10
CA HIS A 72 6.45 -1.89 10.87
C HIS A 72 6.61 -0.58 11.64
N THR A 73 5.50 0.06 12.02
CA THR A 73 5.51 1.42 12.57
C THR A 73 4.79 1.54 13.91
N MET A 74 3.91 0.58 14.24
CA MET A 74 3.01 0.61 15.41
C MET A 74 2.03 1.79 15.42
N LEU A 75 1.75 2.40 14.25
CA LEU A 75 0.89 3.58 14.12
C LEU A 75 -0.47 3.33 13.46
N ALA A 76 -0.65 2.18 12.78
CA ALA A 76 -1.86 1.87 11.98
C ALA A 76 -2.73 0.80 12.64
N ASP A 77 -3.23 1.09 13.84
CA ASP A 77 -3.87 0.17 14.79
C ASP A 77 -5.32 -0.24 14.45
N ARG A 78 -5.69 -0.37 13.17
CA ARG A 78 -7.05 -0.77 12.80
C ARG A 78 -7.35 -2.21 13.27
N PRO A 79 -8.55 -2.48 13.84
CA PRO A 79 -8.89 -3.81 14.33
C PRO A 79 -8.98 -4.87 13.22
N GLN A 80 -9.53 -4.51 12.06
CA GLN A 80 -9.66 -5.44 10.92
C GLN A 80 -8.29 -5.67 10.29
N ARG A 81 -7.74 -6.87 10.51
CA ARG A 81 -6.47 -7.28 9.89
C ARG A 81 -6.60 -7.26 8.37
N THR A 82 -5.56 -6.78 7.70
CA THR A 82 -5.54 -6.55 6.26
C THR A 82 -4.55 -7.49 5.59
N TYR A 83 -5.05 -8.29 4.66
CA TYR A 83 -4.28 -9.30 3.93
C TYR A 83 -4.35 -9.05 2.43
N GLY A 84 -3.24 -9.30 1.73
CA GLY A 84 -3.14 -9.18 0.29
C GLY A 84 -3.28 -10.54 -0.37
N VAL A 85 -4.07 -10.58 -1.45
CA VAL A 85 -4.21 -11.75 -2.32
C VAL A 85 -4.04 -11.33 -3.78
N SER A 86 -3.53 -12.22 -4.62
CA SER A 86 -3.51 -11.96 -6.06
C SER A 86 -4.92 -12.05 -6.66
N LEU A 87 -5.14 -11.40 -7.80
CA LEU A 87 -6.38 -11.46 -8.54
C LEU A 87 -6.72 -12.90 -8.98
N GLU A 88 -5.69 -13.70 -9.30
CA GLU A 88 -5.83 -15.11 -9.62
C GLU A 88 -6.34 -15.90 -8.41
N GLN A 89 -5.67 -15.76 -7.26
CA GLN A 89 -6.08 -16.41 -6.02
C GLN A 89 -7.50 -15.98 -5.61
N TRP A 90 -7.80 -14.67 -5.70
CA TRP A 90 -9.13 -14.14 -5.41
C TRP A 90 -10.20 -14.80 -6.27
N SER A 91 -9.96 -14.96 -7.56
CA SER A 91 -10.91 -15.59 -8.49
C SER A 91 -11.20 -17.05 -8.15
N GLN A 92 -10.30 -17.74 -7.44
CA GLN A 92 -10.48 -19.12 -7.00
C GLN A 92 -11.28 -19.22 -5.70
N ILE A 93 -11.10 -18.27 -4.78
CA ILE A 93 -11.67 -18.32 -3.41
C ILE A 93 -12.91 -17.44 -3.24
N SER A 94 -13.19 -16.49 -4.13
CA SER A 94 -14.25 -15.49 -3.93
C SER A 94 -15.66 -16.10 -3.82
N SER A 95 -15.88 -17.27 -4.41
CA SER A 95 -17.17 -17.97 -4.38
C SER A 95 -17.43 -18.73 -3.06
N SER A 96 -16.38 -19.08 -2.32
CA SER A 96 -16.47 -19.80 -1.04
C SER A 96 -16.39 -18.87 0.17
N ILE A 97 -16.01 -17.61 -0.04
CA ILE A 97 -15.87 -16.62 1.03
C ILE A 97 -17.18 -15.86 1.25
N THR A 98 -17.50 -15.63 2.52
CA THR A 98 -18.61 -14.76 2.92
C THR A 98 -18.13 -13.32 3.01
N ALA A 99 -18.40 -12.53 1.96
CA ALA A 99 -18.22 -11.08 2.00
C ALA A 99 -19.25 -10.44 2.94
N VAL A 100 -18.83 -9.42 3.68
CA VAL A 100 -19.68 -8.66 4.60
C VAL A 100 -19.63 -7.17 4.25
N GLU A 101 -20.80 -6.54 4.18
CA GLU A 101 -20.90 -5.10 3.88
C GLU A 101 -20.97 -4.25 5.15
N THR A 102 -21.49 -4.82 6.24
CA THR A 102 -21.68 -4.13 7.53
C THR A 102 -21.24 -5.05 8.66
N PHE A 103 -20.45 -4.50 9.58
CA PHE A 103 -19.93 -5.18 10.75
C PHE A 103 -19.61 -4.16 11.84
N ALA A 104 -19.50 -4.61 13.09
CA ALA A 104 -19.09 -3.74 14.18
C ALA A 104 -17.59 -3.38 14.04
N PHE A 105 -17.21 -2.14 14.36
CA PHE A 105 -15.83 -1.66 14.22
C PHE A 105 -14.77 -2.54 14.90
N ARG A 106 -15.12 -3.25 15.98
CA ARG A 106 -14.21 -4.14 16.73
C ARG A 106 -14.53 -5.63 16.50
N ASP A 107 -15.24 -5.97 15.43
CA ASP A 107 -15.43 -7.37 15.07
C ASP A 107 -14.10 -7.92 14.53
N GLU A 108 -13.36 -8.62 15.39
CA GLU A 108 -12.07 -9.26 15.07
C GLU A 108 -12.24 -10.50 14.18
N THR A 109 -13.47 -10.99 13.99
CA THR A 109 -13.73 -12.09 13.04
C THR A 109 -13.78 -11.60 11.59
N VAL A 110 -13.79 -10.28 11.38
CA VAL A 110 -13.78 -9.66 10.06
C VAL A 110 -12.36 -9.23 9.70
N SER A 111 -11.91 -9.65 8.52
CA SER A 111 -10.66 -9.25 7.90
C SER A 111 -10.94 -8.43 6.65
N ARG A 112 -9.99 -7.57 6.27
CA ARG A 112 -9.99 -6.84 5.00
C ARG A 112 -9.04 -7.53 4.04
N ILE A 113 -9.53 -7.91 2.87
CA ILE A 113 -8.73 -8.46 1.77
C ILE A 113 -8.47 -7.34 0.77
N GLN A 114 -7.22 -7.06 0.47
CA GLN A 114 -6.84 -6.25 -0.70
C GLN A 114 -6.51 -7.18 -1.86
N VAL A 115 -7.20 -7.01 -2.98
CA VAL A 115 -6.93 -7.77 -4.20
C VAL A 115 -5.93 -7.01 -5.05
N TRP A 116 -4.81 -7.66 -5.39
CA TRP A 116 -3.70 -7.09 -6.15
C TRP A 116 -3.55 -7.77 -7.52
N PRO A 117 -3.02 -7.12 -8.56
CA PRO A 117 -2.88 -7.73 -9.88
C PRO A 117 -1.76 -8.79 -9.95
N PHE A 118 -0.97 -8.92 -8.89
CA PHE A 118 0.10 -9.90 -8.74
C PHE A 118 0.11 -10.43 -7.29
N ASP A 119 0.85 -11.51 -7.05
CA ASP A 119 1.01 -12.08 -5.71
C ASP A 119 1.85 -11.16 -4.80
N PRO A 120 1.28 -10.61 -3.71
CA PRO A 120 2.04 -9.79 -2.77
C PRO A 120 3.23 -10.53 -2.15
N LEU A 121 3.16 -11.85 -1.97
CA LEU A 121 4.27 -12.65 -1.41
C LEU A 121 5.49 -12.72 -2.33
N SER A 122 5.33 -12.40 -3.62
CA SER A 122 6.43 -12.35 -4.57
C SER A 122 7.31 -11.11 -4.43
N LEU A 123 6.89 -10.10 -3.65
CA LEU A 123 7.64 -8.86 -3.49
C LEU A 123 8.82 -8.99 -2.52
N ALA A 124 9.94 -8.40 -2.89
CA ALA A 124 11.02 -8.10 -1.94
C ALA A 124 10.53 -7.11 -0.85
N PRO A 125 11.12 -7.12 0.36
CA PRO A 125 10.68 -6.28 1.47
C PRO A 125 10.57 -4.78 1.12
N GLU A 126 11.54 -4.24 0.40
CA GLU A 126 11.60 -2.85 -0.02
C GLU A 126 10.50 -2.51 -1.02
N ALA A 127 10.26 -3.41 -1.99
CA ALA A 127 9.18 -3.27 -2.96
C ALA A 127 7.81 -3.33 -2.27
N MET A 128 7.65 -4.20 -1.26
CA MET A 128 6.43 -4.27 -0.45
C MET A 128 6.17 -2.96 0.29
N LYS A 129 7.18 -2.33 0.90
CA LYS A 129 7.03 -1.03 1.58
C LYS A 129 6.48 0.03 0.62
N ILE A 130 7.06 0.13 -0.58
CA ILE A 130 6.62 1.09 -1.62
C ILE A 130 5.21 0.75 -2.12
N ALA A 131 4.95 -0.52 -2.41
CA ALA A 131 3.65 -1.00 -2.90
C ALA A 131 2.52 -0.69 -1.90
N VAL A 132 2.74 -0.96 -0.61
CA VAL A 132 1.79 -0.64 0.45
C VAL A 132 1.56 0.88 0.53
N ALA A 133 2.62 1.69 0.50
CA ALA A 133 2.48 3.14 0.51
C ALA A 133 1.71 3.68 -0.71
N ALA A 134 1.92 3.10 -1.90
CA ALA A 134 1.22 3.47 -3.13
C ALA A 134 -0.25 3.00 -3.18
N SER A 135 -0.63 2.03 -2.34
CA SER A 135 -2.00 1.47 -2.28
C SER A 135 -3.03 2.41 -1.66
N TYR A 136 -2.59 3.45 -0.96
CA TYR A 136 -3.46 4.43 -0.32
C TYR A 136 -3.89 5.52 -1.30
N THR A 137 -5.13 5.97 -1.14
CA THR A 137 -5.66 7.13 -1.83
C THR A 137 -5.42 8.41 -1.04
N THR A 138 -5.28 9.55 -1.73
CA THR A 138 -5.21 10.87 -1.09
C THR A 138 -6.38 11.09 -0.13
N LEU A 139 -7.59 10.63 -0.48
CA LEU A 139 -8.77 10.76 0.38
C LEU A 139 -8.65 9.94 1.67
N GLU A 140 -8.03 8.76 1.63
CA GLU A 140 -7.76 7.97 2.84
C GLU A 140 -6.76 8.68 3.76
N LEU A 141 -5.72 9.29 3.19
CA LEU A 141 -4.72 10.04 3.96
C LEU A 141 -5.30 11.29 4.64
N VAL A 142 -6.18 12.02 3.94
CA VAL A 142 -6.89 13.17 4.51
C VAL A 142 -7.82 12.74 5.66
N ARG A 143 -8.44 11.56 5.55
CA ARG A 143 -9.40 11.05 6.55
C ARG A 143 -8.72 10.44 7.77
N GLU A 144 -7.53 9.87 7.61
CA GLU A 144 -6.81 9.20 8.69
C GLU A 144 -5.36 9.69 8.77
N PRO A 145 -5.10 10.79 9.52
CA PRO A 145 -3.76 11.34 9.69
C PRO A 145 -2.74 10.37 10.28
N ARG A 146 -3.18 9.33 11.00
CA ARG A 146 -2.25 8.31 11.53
C ARG A 146 -1.59 7.51 10.41
N ILE A 147 -2.31 7.25 9.31
CA ILE A 147 -1.74 6.58 8.14
C ILE A 147 -0.65 7.45 7.50
N VAL A 148 -0.82 8.78 7.49
CA VAL A 148 0.24 9.71 7.04
C VAL A 148 1.51 9.52 7.88
N GLY A 149 1.37 9.48 9.21
CA GLY A 149 2.48 9.22 10.12
C GLY A 149 3.14 7.86 9.87
N ALA A 150 2.34 6.81 9.69
CA ALA A 150 2.82 5.46 9.41
C ALA A 150 3.58 5.38 8.07
N ILE A 151 3.06 5.96 6.99
CA ILE A 151 3.75 5.94 5.70
C ILE A 151 5.04 6.77 5.76
N ASN A 152 5.03 7.91 6.45
CA ASN A 152 6.25 8.71 6.68
C ASN A 152 7.33 7.93 7.44
N ASP A 153 6.96 7.17 8.48
CA ASP A 153 7.89 6.32 9.22
C ASP A 153 8.40 5.17 8.34
N LEU A 154 7.51 4.52 7.59
CA LEU A 154 7.83 3.41 6.70
C LEU A 154 8.82 3.80 5.57
N LEU A 155 8.66 5.01 5.04
CA LEU A 155 9.43 5.50 3.88
C LEU A 155 10.59 6.44 4.24
N ARG A 156 10.87 6.64 5.54
CA ARG A 156 11.92 7.56 6.02
C ARG A 156 13.27 7.30 5.34
N GLU A 157 13.63 6.03 5.17
CA GLU A 157 14.91 5.60 4.58
C GLU A 157 15.05 5.93 3.09
N TYR A 158 13.93 6.23 2.42
CA TYR A 158 13.88 6.57 0.99
C TYR A 158 13.74 8.07 0.74
N ASN A 159 13.79 8.90 1.79
CA ASN A 159 13.56 10.34 1.74
C ASN A 159 12.22 10.72 1.10
N VAL A 160 11.17 9.91 1.28
CA VAL A 160 9.83 10.25 0.81
C VAL A 160 9.02 10.84 1.95
N GLN A 161 8.32 11.94 1.69
CA GLN A 161 7.43 12.60 2.64
C GLN A 161 5.99 12.56 2.15
N VAL A 162 5.09 12.17 3.05
CA VAL A 162 3.65 12.27 2.88
C VAL A 162 3.18 13.52 3.60
N ASP A 163 2.62 14.45 2.85
CA ASP A 163 1.87 15.58 3.36
C ASP A 163 0.52 15.63 2.59
N PRO A 164 -0.63 15.45 3.27
CA PRO A 164 -1.94 15.48 2.62
C PRO A 164 -2.35 16.88 2.14
N ASP A 165 -1.69 17.94 2.62
CA ASP A 165 -1.98 19.34 2.29
C ASP A 165 -1.02 19.90 1.21
N GLU A 166 0.10 19.24 0.94
CA GLU A 166 0.98 19.56 -0.20
C GLU A 166 0.31 19.13 -1.53
N ARG A 167 -0.03 20.12 -2.37
CA ARG A 167 -0.51 19.96 -3.75
C ARG A 167 0.37 20.70 -4.74
#